data_AF-A0A9P5P8U1-F1
#
_entry.id   AF-A0A9P5P8U1-F1
#
_cell.length_a   1.000
_cell.length_b   1.000
_cell.length_c   1.000
_cell.angle_alpha   90.00
_cell.angle_beta   90.00
_cell.angle_gamma   90.00
#
_symmetry.space_group_name_H-M   'P 1'
#
loop_
_entity.id
_entity.type
_entity.pdbx_description
1 polymer ?
#
loop_
_entity_poly.entity_id
_entity_poly.type
_entity_poly.pdbx_seq_one_letter_code
_entity_poly.pdbx_strand_id
1 'polypeptide(L)'
;MASDAELRSSLSVLSGATQISGAHAVSFQPSDTLENEDRYIVEDWTLQNECWTFLGVFDGVIRDKLTDRLVGKKAISDSDIAELLVESIREIDERITNDFKTFFPSGPPEISGLSDDEIVKRISNSDTGASHAQVMRARTGTTALVAVIDQIESVIKLANPPYIPTKHSSLISSQQSASLFSNTAEVVHFHLADLAPNTRTILILCSDGLRDLYKKT
;
A
#
# COMPACT_ATOMS: atom_id res chain seq x y z
N MET A 1 -15.40 -1.92 -33.26
CA MET A 1 -15.32 -1.24 -31.95
C MET A 1 -16.44 -1.81 -31.09
N ALA A 2 -16.18 -2.11 -29.82
CA ALA A 2 -17.25 -2.45 -28.88
C ALA A 2 -18.15 -1.23 -28.64
N SER A 3 -19.43 -1.46 -28.38
CA SER A 3 -20.37 -0.43 -27.96
C SER A 3 -20.11 0.01 -26.51
N ASP A 4 -20.59 1.20 -26.14
CA ASP A 4 -20.50 1.70 -24.76
C ASP A 4 -21.17 0.75 -23.75
N ALA A 5 -22.25 0.07 -24.14
CA ALA A 5 -22.91 -0.93 -23.31
C ALA A 5 -22.04 -2.18 -23.06
N GLU A 6 -21.36 -2.69 -24.10
CA GLU A 6 -20.42 -3.80 -23.98
C GLU A 6 -19.19 -3.40 -23.14
N LEU A 7 -18.62 -2.21 -23.38
CA LEU A 7 -17.50 -1.67 -22.61
C LEU A 7 -17.84 -1.54 -21.12
N ARG A 8 -19.01 -0.99 -20.77
CA ARG A 8 -19.46 -0.88 -19.37
C ARG A 8 -19.69 -2.24 -18.72
N SER A 9 -20.25 -3.20 -19.47
CA SER A 9 -20.45 -4.57 -18.98
C SER A 9 -19.10 -5.24 -18.67
N SER A 10 -18.14 -5.18 -19.60
CA SER A 10 -16.78 -5.68 -19.39
C SER A 10 -16.07 -4.97 -18.24
N LEU A 11 -16.15 -3.64 -18.15
CA LEU A 11 -15.59 -2.87 -17.03
C LEU A 11 -16.20 -3.29 -15.69
N SER A 12 -17.52 -3.48 -15.61
CA SER A 12 -18.17 -3.92 -14.38
C SER A 12 -17.70 -5.29 -13.90
N VAL A 13 -17.39 -6.20 -14.84
CA VAL A 13 -16.89 -7.55 -14.52
C VAL A 13 -15.40 -7.53 -14.17
N LEU A 14 -14.58 -6.88 -15.00
CA LEU A 14 -13.12 -6.86 -14.86
C LEU A 14 -12.65 -5.99 -13.68
N SER A 15 -13.41 -4.97 -13.30
CA SER A 15 -13.02 -4.05 -12.21
C SER A 15 -13.12 -4.64 -10.81
N GLY A 16 -13.82 -5.77 -10.66
CA GLY A 16 -14.13 -6.36 -9.34
C GLY A 16 -14.83 -5.39 -8.38
N ALA A 17 -15.59 -4.42 -8.92
CA ALA A 17 -16.18 -3.34 -8.13
C ALA A 17 -17.09 -3.88 -7.02
N THR A 18 -16.82 -3.47 -5.79
CA THR A 18 -17.48 -3.98 -4.58
C THR A 18 -17.62 -2.89 -3.52
N GLN A 19 -18.41 -3.16 -2.48
CA GLN A 19 -18.50 -2.33 -1.29
C GLN A 19 -18.17 -3.18 -0.06
N ILE A 20 -17.21 -2.71 0.75
CA ILE A 20 -16.76 -3.35 1.98
C ILE A 20 -16.79 -2.27 3.06
N SER A 21 -17.45 -2.51 4.19
CA SER A 21 -17.46 -1.59 5.34
C SER A 21 -17.77 -0.13 4.97
N GLY A 22 -18.75 0.07 4.07
CA GLY A 22 -19.14 1.39 3.56
C GLY A 22 -18.22 1.96 2.45
N ALA A 23 -16.95 1.55 2.39
CA ALA A 23 -16.01 1.96 1.34
C ALA A 23 -16.30 1.25 0.01
N HIS A 24 -16.19 1.98 -1.10
CA HIS A 24 -16.24 1.41 -2.45
C HIS A 24 -14.82 1.04 -2.89
N ALA A 25 -14.61 -0.20 -3.32
CA ALA A 25 -13.34 -0.70 -3.79
C ALA A 25 -13.44 -1.21 -5.24
N VAL A 26 -12.39 -0.97 -6.02
CA VAL A 26 -12.34 -1.25 -7.45
C VAL A 26 -10.87 -1.33 -7.87
N SER A 27 -10.53 -2.28 -8.73
CA SER A 27 -9.19 -2.46 -9.31
C SER A 27 -9.27 -2.32 -10.83
N PHE A 28 -8.28 -1.70 -11.47
CA PHE A 28 -8.23 -1.55 -12.93
C PHE A 28 -6.95 -2.15 -13.52
N GLN A 29 -6.68 -3.44 -13.26
CA GLN A 29 -5.50 -4.10 -13.81
C GLN A 29 -5.71 -4.55 -15.27
N PRO A 30 -4.90 -4.09 -16.23
CA PRO A 30 -5.05 -4.42 -17.65
C PRO A 30 -4.36 -5.74 -18.02
N SER A 31 -4.69 -6.85 -17.34
CA SER A 31 -4.16 -8.18 -17.65
C SER A 31 -5.18 -9.29 -17.40
N ASP A 32 -5.46 -10.08 -18.44
CA ASP A 32 -6.27 -11.30 -18.36
C ASP A 32 -5.43 -12.56 -18.02
N THR A 33 -4.10 -12.41 -17.83
CA THR A 33 -3.13 -13.53 -17.83
C THR A 33 -2.16 -13.58 -16.65
N LEU A 34 -2.14 -12.56 -15.80
CA LEU A 34 -1.34 -12.52 -14.57
C LEU A 34 -2.28 -12.35 -13.37
N GLU A 35 -1.87 -12.85 -12.21
CA GLU A 35 -2.52 -12.42 -10.97
C GLU A 35 -2.47 -10.89 -10.87
N ASN A 36 -3.51 -10.30 -10.30
CA ASN A 36 -3.51 -8.89 -9.96
C ASN A 36 -2.24 -8.58 -9.12
N GLU A 37 -1.63 -7.40 -9.22
CA GLU A 37 -0.46 -6.99 -8.43
C GLU A 37 -0.85 -5.90 -7.41
N ASP A 38 -1.77 -5.00 -7.79
CA ASP A 38 -2.48 -4.11 -6.87
C ASP A 38 -3.24 -4.94 -5.81
N ARG A 39 -3.05 -4.59 -4.53
CA ARG A 39 -3.83 -5.14 -3.41
C ARG A 39 -4.51 -3.99 -2.69
N TYR A 40 -5.77 -4.22 -2.32
CA TYR A 40 -6.42 -3.38 -1.33
C TYR A 40 -6.91 -4.23 -0.15
N ILE A 41 -7.03 -3.56 0.99
CA ILE A 41 -7.63 -4.11 2.20
C ILE A 41 -8.60 -3.07 2.75
N VAL A 42 -9.75 -3.55 3.20
CA VAL A 42 -10.77 -2.76 3.90
C VAL A 42 -11.23 -3.63 5.06
N GLU A 43 -11.03 -3.16 6.29
CA GLU A 43 -11.37 -3.87 7.51
C GLU A 43 -12.00 -2.91 8.52
N ASP A 44 -13.01 -3.40 9.25
CA ASP A 44 -13.48 -2.74 10.47
C ASP A 44 -12.72 -3.29 11.67
N TRP A 45 -12.15 -2.39 12.47
CA TRP A 45 -11.39 -2.68 13.68
C TRP A 45 -12.16 -2.20 14.90
N THR A 46 -12.38 -3.09 15.87
CA THR A 46 -12.96 -2.70 17.16
C THR A 46 -11.87 -2.20 18.10
N LEU A 47 -11.68 -0.88 18.18
CA LEU A 47 -10.69 -0.21 19.01
C LEU A 47 -11.39 0.55 20.13
N GLN A 48 -11.01 0.33 21.39
CA GLN A 48 -11.61 0.99 22.57
C GLN A 48 -13.15 0.86 22.71
N ASN A 49 -13.75 -0.18 22.11
CA ASN A 49 -15.20 -0.41 21.93
C ASN A 49 -15.87 0.46 20.86
N GLU A 50 -15.10 1.22 20.09
CA GLU A 50 -15.54 1.96 18.90
C GLU A 50 -15.20 1.17 17.63
N CYS A 51 -15.97 1.40 16.57
CA CYS A 51 -15.73 0.82 15.25
C CYS A 51 -14.94 1.82 14.41
N TRP A 52 -13.72 1.44 14.05
CA TRP A 52 -12.79 2.20 13.21
C TRP A 52 -12.64 1.48 11.87
N THR A 53 -12.43 2.21 10.77
CA THR A 53 -12.22 1.60 9.45
C THR A 53 -10.77 1.76 9.01
N PHE A 54 -10.10 0.63 8.76
CA PHE A 54 -8.78 0.58 8.14
C PHE A 54 -8.92 0.37 6.63
N LEU A 55 -8.21 1.18 5.88
CA LEU A 55 -8.10 1.11 4.43
C LEU A 55 -6.62 1.02 4.06
N GLY A 56 -6.27 0.13 3.13
CA GLY A 56 -4.93 0.06 2.58
C GLY A 56 -4.96 -0.22 1.09
N VAL A 57 -4.03 0.39 0.36
CA VAL A 57 -3.72 0.12 -1.04
C VAL A 57 -2.22 -0.12 -1.13
N PHE A 58 -1.82 -1.23 -1.74
CA PHE A 58 -0.45 -1.70 -1.81
C PHE A 58 -0.11 -2.21 -3.21
N ASP A 59 1.11 -1.96 -3.64
CA ASP A 59 1.71 -2.69 -4.76
C ASP A 59 2.46 -3.91 -4.21
N GLY A 60 1.79 -5.08 -4.20
CA GLY A 60 2.32 -6.33 -3.68
C GLY A 60 1.68 -6.86 -2.39
N VAL A 61 2.35 -7.84 -1.76
CA VAL A 61 1.77 -8.67 -0.69
C VAL A 61 2.13 -8.14 0.70
N ILE A 62 1.23 -7.33 1.26
CA ILE A 62 1.22 -6.95 2.67
C ILE A 62 -0.06 -7.50 3.32
N ARG A 63 0.11 -8.40 4.31
CA ARG A 63 -1.00 -8.95 5.12
C ARG A 63 -0.48 -9.41 6.49
N ASP A 64 -0.12 -8.46 7.33
CA ASP A 64 0.17 -8.69 8.75
C ASP A 64 -0.84 -7.98 9.65
N LYS A 65 -1.00 -8.50 10.86
CA LYS A 65 -2.02 -8.07 11.81
C LYS A 65 -1.61 -6.83 12.60
N LEU A 66 -1.78 -5.67 11.97
CA LEU A 66 -1.74 -4.36 12.64
C LEU A 66 -2.64 -4.31 13.89
N THR A 67 -3.82 -4.91 13.81
CA THR A 67 -4.84 -4.95 14.88
C THR A 67 -4.32 -5.48 16.22
N ASP A 68 -3.58 -6.59 16.21
CA ASP A 68 -3.12 -7.30 17.42
C ASP A 68 -2.25 -6.40 18.33
N ARG A 69 -1.64 -5.33 17.79
CA ARG A 69 -0.79 -4.38 18.53
C ARG A 69 -1.57 -3.25 19.22
N LEU A 70 -2.82 -3.00 18.84
CA LEU A 70 -3.70 -2.02 19.50
C LEU A 70 -4.57 -2.66 20.59
N VAL A 71 -4.81 -3.98 20.51
CA VAL A 71 -5.62 -4.73 21.47
C VAL A 71 -5.00 -4.64 22.87
N GLY A 72 -5.64 -3.88 23.75
CA GLY A 72 -5.25 -3.72 25.16
C GLY A 72 -4.86 -2.30 25.58
N LYS A 73 -4.64 -1.36 24.65
CA LYS A 73 -4.48 0.06 25.00
C LYS A 73 -5.82 0.64 25.47
N LYS A 74 -5.86 1.18 26.70
CA LYS A 74 -7.06 1.81 27.30
C LYS A 74 -7.42 3.15 26.66
N ALA A 75 -6.38 3.91 26.29
CA ALA A 75 -6.43 5.12 25.50
C ALA A 75 -5.56 4.88 24.28
N ILE A 76 -6.07 5.14 23.09
CA ILE A 76 -5.29 5.20 21.85
C ILE A 76 -5.30 6.66 21.43
N SER A 77 -4.13 7.27 21.31
CA SER A 77 -3.97 8.59 20.72
C SER A 77 -3.63 8.47 19.24
N ASP A 78 -3.85 9.56 18.50
CA ASP A 78 -3.31 9.77 17.16
C ASP A 78 -1.84 9.35 17.03
N SER A 79 -1.00 9.68 18.03
CA SER A 79 0.41 9.31 18.04
C SER A 79 0.65 7.81 18.18
N ASP A 80 -0.21 7.07 18.91
CA ASP A 80 -0.12 5.61 19.04
C ASP A 80 -0.40 4.90 17.72
N ILE A 81 -1.32 5.44 16.92
CA ILE A 81 -1.70 4.91 15.61
C ILE A 81 -0.64 5.26 14.56
N ALA A 82 -0.15 6.50 14.59
CA ALA A 82 0.98 6.95 13.78
C ALA A 82 2.22 6.07 13.98
N GLU A 83 2.63 5.88 15.24
CA GLU A 83 3.78 5.04 15.60
C GLU A 83 3.60 3.59 15.14
N LEU A 84 2.42 3.00 15.38
CA LEU A 84 2.11 1.64 14.92
C LEU A 84 2.25 1.49 13.40
N LEU A 85 1.66 2.40 12.63
CA LEU A 85 1.63 2.28 11.18
C LEU A 85 3.04 2.51 10.58
N VAL A 86 3.84 3.41 11.15
CA VAL A 86 5.27 3.56 10.79
C VAL A 86 6.04 2.28 11.12
N GLU A 87 5.88 1.75 12.33
CA GLU A 87 6.60 0.56 12.80
C GLU A 87 6.25 -0.67 11.96
N SER A 88 4.99 -0.89 11.62
CA SER A 88 4.62 -2.03 10.77
C SER A 88 5.05 -1.87 9.31
N ILE A 89 5.13 -0.66 8.76
CA ILE A 89 5.79 -0.45 7.45
C ILE A 89 7.29 -0.79 7.55
N ARG A 90 7.96 -0.41 8.65
CA ARG A 90 9.36 -0.79 8.90
C ARG A 90 9.54 -2.31 9.03
N GLU A 91 8.71 -2.99 9.81
CA GLU A 91 8.75 -4.46 9.97
C GLU A 91 8.58 -5.20 8.64
N ILE A 92 7.75 -4.67 7.73
CA ILE A 92 7.56 -5.21 6.37
C ILE A 92 8.84 -5.02 5.54
N ASP A 93 9.43 -3.82 5.54
CA ASP A 93 10.68 -3.50 4.82
C ASP A 93 11.87 -4.32 5.34
N GLU A 94 12.00 -4.45 6.66
CA GLU A 94 12.98 -5.31 7.31
C GLU A 94 12.78 -6.79 6.93
N ARG A 95 11.53 -7.28 6.86
CA ARG A 95 11.24 -8.64 6.38
C ARG A 95 11.63 -8.82 4.92
N ILE A 96 11.25 -7.92 4.01
CA ILE A 96 11.62 -8.00 2.59
C ILE A 96 13.15 -8.03 2.43
N THR A 97 13.84 -7.17 3.20
CA THR A 97 15.30 -7.12 3.26
C THR A 97 15.91 -8.43 3.78
N ASN A 98 15.35 -9.02 4.84
CA ASN A 98 15.86 -10.24 5.45
C ASN A 98 15.58 -11.47 4.58
N ASP A 99 14.39 -11.56 3.96
CA ASP A 99 14.06 -12.56 2.95
C ASP A 99 15.09 -12.54 1.81
N PHE A 100 15.43 -11.37 1.27
CA PHE A 100 16.45 -11.26 0.22
C PHE A 100 17.86 -11.67 0.70
N LYS A 101 18.24 -11.32 1.94
CA LYS A 101 19.52 -11.75 2.52
C LYS A 101 19.65 -13.27 2.65
N THR A 102 18.55 -14.03 2.70
CA THR A 102 18.62 -15.51 2.73
C THR A 102 19.31 -16.10 1.50
N PHE A 103 19.25 -15.43 0.34
CA PHE A 103 19.99 -15.86 -0.86
C PHE A 103 21.50 -15.70 -0.70
N PHE A 104 21.97 -14.69 0.04
CA PHE A 104 23.38 -14.32 0.18
C PHE A 104 23.74 -14.12 1.66
N PRO A 105 23.83 -15.20 2.46
CA PRO A 105 23.98 -15.12 3.92
C PRO A 105 25.27 -14.43 4.38
N SER A 106 26.33 -14.43 3.55
CA SER A 106 27.58 -13.70 3.84
C SER A 106 27.56 -12.25 3.31
N GLY A 107 26.46 -11.81 2.71
CA GLY A 107 26.24 -10.43 2.27
C GLY A 107 27.05 -10.02 1.04
N PRO A 108 27.34 -8.70 0.88
CA PRO A 108 28.04 -8.17 -0.30
C PRO A 108 29.38 -8.84 -0.64
N PRO A 109 30.22 -9.31 0.31
CA PRO A 109 31.43 -10.06 -0.01
C PRO A 109 31.20 -11.38 -0.77
N GLU A 110 30.10 -12.10 -0.48
CA GLU A 110 29.72 -13.31 -1.21
C GLU A 110 29.25 -12.97 -2.62
N ILE A 111 28.36 -11.97 -2.76
CA ILE A 111 27.86 -11.49 -4.06
C ILE A 111 29.02 -11.05 -4.96
N SER A 112 30.03 -10.37 -4.41
CA SER A 112 31.21 -9.88 -5.16
C SER A 112 32.12 -11.00 -5.68
N GLY A 113 31.98 -12.22 -5.18
CA GLY A 113 32.75 -13.40 -5.60
C GLY A 113 31.99 -14.33 -6.56
N LEU A 114 30.73 -14.06 -6.87
CA LEU A 114 29.89 -14.86 -7.75
C LEU A 114 29.81 -14.25 -9.15
N SER A 115 29.67 -15.10 -10.16
CA SER A 115 29.26 -14.69 -11.52
C SER A 115 27.75 -14.46 -11.62
N ASP A 116 27.32 -13.70 -12.63
CA ASP A 116 25.90 -13.44 -12.90
C ASP A 116 25.08 -14.74 -13.04
N ASP A 117 25.64 -15.76 -13.70
CA ASP A 117 25.00 -17.07 -13.86
C ASP A 117 24.80 -17.79 -12.51
N GLU A 118 25.75 -17.65 -11.57
CA GLU A 118 25.64 -18.22 -10.23
C GLU A 118 24.63 -17.46 -9.37
N ILE A 119 24.57 -16.12 -9.49
CA ILE A 119 23.57 -15.26 -8.85
C ILE A 119 22.17 -15.63 -9.35
N VAL A 120 21.97 -15.69 -10.67
CA VAL A 120 20.69 -16.07 -11.29
C VAL A 120 20.30 -17.48 -10.87
N LYS A 121 21.21 -18.46 -10.96
CA LYS A 121 20.94 -19.83 -10.53
C LYS A 121 20.54 -19.90 -9.05
N ARG A 122 21.21 -19.15 -8.17
CA ARG A 122 20.92 -19.18 -6.72
C ARG A 122 19.57 -18.55 -6.39
N ILE A 123 19.19 -17.49 -7.09
CA ILE A 123 17.87 -16.86 -6.99
C ILE A 123 16.79 -17.79 -7.57
N SER A 124 16.96 -18.28 -8.80
CA SER A 124 15.92 -19.06 -9.49
C SER A 124 15.72 -20.48 -8.94
N ASN A 125 16.65 -21.01 -8.17
CA ASN A 125 16.67 -22.43 -7.76
C ASN A 125 16.41 -22.64 -6.26
N SER A 126 15.63 -21.76 -5.60
CA SER A 126 15.09 -22.06 -4.27
C SER A 126 13.96 -23.08 -4.39
N ASP A 127 14.02 -24.17 -3.62
CA ASP A 127 13.12 -25.34 -3.75
C ASP A 127 11.62 -25.06 -3.51
N THR A 128 11.25 -23.83 -3.14
CA THR A 128 9.87 -23.41 -2.79
C THR A 128 9.15 -22.61 -3.88
N GLY A 129 9.84 -22.20 -4.95
CA GLY A 129 9.29 -21.29 -5.97
C GLY A 129 9.00 -19.85 -5.49
N ALA A 130 9.19 -19.55 -4.21
CA ALA A 130 8.93 -18.24 -3.61
C ALA A 130 9.98 -17.17 -3.98
N SER A 131 11.17 -17.59 -4.46
CA SER A 131 12.29 -16.68 -4.69
C SER A 131 12.04 -15.60 -5.72
N HIS A 132 11.29 -15.89 -6.78
CA HIS A 132 10.95 -14.86 -7.76
C HIS A 132 10.16 -13.72 -7.09
N ALA A 133 9.16 -14.04 -6.27
CA ALA A 133 8.39 -13.04 -5.52
C ALA A 133 9.25 -12.30 -4.49
N GLN A 134 10.15 -12.99 -3.78
CA GLN A 134 11.05 -12.35 -2.80
C GLN A 134 12.04 -11.38 -3.46
N VAL A 135 12.68 -11.79 -4.56
CA VAL A 135 13.61 -10.94 -5.31
C VAL A 135 12.89 -9.81 -6.03
N MET A 136 11.69 -10.03 -6.57
CA MET A 136 10.90 -8.95 -7.16
C MET A 136 10.52 -7.89 -6.11
N ARG A 137 9.97 -8.26 -4.95
CA ARG A 137 9.68 -7.32 -3.86
C ARG A 137 10.90 -6.48 -3.45
N ALA A 138 12.06 -7.12 -3.28
CA ALA A 138 13.29 -6.43 -2.92
C ALA A 138 13.86 -5.55 -4.04
N ARG A 139 13.52 -5.81 -5.30
CA ARG A 139 14.02 -5.09 -6.49
C ARG A 139 13.11 -3.95 -6.92
N THR A 140 11.79 -4.12 -6.90
CA THR A 140 10.81 -3.11 -7.34
C THR A 140 10.45 -2.15 -6.22
N GLY A 141 10.64 -2.57 -4.96
CA GLY A 141 9.99 -1.93 -3.82
C GLY A 141 8.50 -2.27 -3.77
N THR A 142 7.83 -1.73 -2.75
CA THR A 142 6.37 -1.78 -2.58
C THR A 142 5.89 -0.40 -2.15
N THR A 143 4.98 0.19 -2.92
CA THR A 143 4.25 1.38 -2.49
C THR A 143 3.15 0.97 -1.52
N ALA A 144 3.04 1.67 -0.39
CA ALA A 144 1.98 1.47 0.60
C ALA A 144 1.30 2.81 0.90
N LEU A 145 -0.02 2.83 0.72
CA LEU A 145 -0.89 3.94 1.09
C LEU A 145 -2.00 3.42 2.00
N VAL A 146 -1.97 3.83 3.27
CA VAL A 146 -2.94 3.38 4.27
C VAL A 146 -3.66 4.57 4.92
N ALA A 147 -4.90 4.33 5.35
CA ALA A 147 -5.68 5.26 6.13
C ALA A 147 -6.40 4.52 7.26
N VAL A 148 -6.38 5.10 8.46
CA VAL A 148 -7.23 4.71 9.59
C VAL A 148 -8.23 5.83 9.81
N ILE A 149 -9.51 5.48 9.96
CA ILE A 149 -10.63 6.41 10.13
C ILE A 149 -11.37 6.08 11.43
N ASP A 150 -11.53 7.06 12.31
CA ASP A 150 -12.32 6.95 13.55
C ASP A 150 -13.80 7.32 13.35
N GLN A 151 -14.62 7.25 14.42
CA GLN A 151 -16.05 7.61 14.36
C GLN A 151 -16.35 9.11 14.30
N ILE A 152 -15.34 9.96 14.53
CA ILE A 152 -15.39 11.42 14.45
C ILE A 152 -14.83 11.89 13.09
N GLU A 153 -14.53 10.95 12.19
CA GLU A 153 -13.93 11.14 10.88
C GLU A 153 -12.53 11.82 10.95
N SER A 154 -11.75 11.54 12.00
CA SER A 154 -10.30 11.77 11.98
C SER A 154 -9.66 10.73 11.08
N VAL A 155 -8.91 11.20 10.08
CA VAL A 155 -8.20 10.35 9.10
C VAL A 155 -6.71 10.45 9.34
N ILE A 156 -6.11 9.36 9.80
CA ILE A 156 -4.65 9.21 9.91
C ILE A 156 -4.18 8.49 8.66
N LYS A 157 -3.41 9.17 7.81
CA LYS A 157 -2.88 8.64 6.55
C LYS A 157 -1.41 8.36 6.69
N LEU A 158 -0.94 7.23 6.15
CA LEU A 158 0.48 7.04 5.86
C LEU A 158 0.71 6.80 4.39
N ALA A 159 1.74 7.45 3.87
CA ALA A 159 2.28 7.20 2.55
C ALA A 159 3.76 6.82 2.67
N ASN A 160 4.16 5.73 2.02
CA ASN A 160 5.56 5.45 1.73
C ASN A 160 5.84 5.86 0.27
N PRO A 161 6.67 6.88 0.00
CA PRO A 161 6.80 7.49 -1.33
C PRO A 161 7.70 6.67 -2.29
N PRO A 162 7.51 6.83 -3.62
CA PRO A 162 8.32 7.86 -4.29
C PRO A 162 7.55 8.86 -5.20
N TYR A 163 7.28 10.05 -4.65
CA TYR A 163 7.26 11.38 -5.32
C TYR A 163 6.16 11.78 -6.36
N ILE A 164 6.00 13.10 -6.57
CA ILE A 164 4.72 13.89 -6.74
C ILE A 164 5.05 15.24 -7.48
N PRO A 165 4.17 16.16 -8.01
CA PRO A 165 2.84 16.12 -8.68
C PRO A 165 2.80 16.88 -10.07
N THR A 166 1.62 17.15 -10.67
CA THR A 166 1.15 18.56 -10.86
C THR A 166 -0.36 18.72 -11.18
N LYS A 167 -0.98 19.74 -10.56
CA LYS A 167 -2.25 20.46 -10.87
C LYS A 167 -3.64 19.88 -10.47
N HIS A 168 -4.35 20.76 -9.72
CA HIS A 168 -5.78 20.88 -9.41
C HIS A 168 -6.43 20.12 -8.22
N SER A 169 -7.24 20.90 -7.49
CA SER A 169 -8.18 20.59 -6.37
C SER A 169 -7.67 19.72 -5.21
N SER A 170 -7.17 20.39 -4.15
CA SER A 170 -7.10 19.92 -2.75
C SER A 170 -6.59 18.48 -2.49
N LEU A 171 -5.77 17.94 -3.39
CA LEU A 171 -5.06 16.70 -3.19
C LEU A 171 -3.97 16.93 -2.12
N ILE A 172 -4.12 16.26 -0.97
CA ILE A 172 -3.05 16.12 0.02
C ILE A 172 -2.03 15.15 -0.56
N SER A 173 -1.11 15.68 -1.36
CA SER A 173 0.09 14.98 -1.82
C SER A 173 1.31 15.71 -1.25
N SER A 174 1.93 15.11 -0.24
CA SER A 174 3.06 15.68 0.47
C SER A 174 4.36 15.50 -0.32
N GLN A 175 4.85 16.58 -0.93
CA GLN A 175 6.26 16.66 -1.27
C GLN A 175 7.02 17.11 -0.02
N GLN A 176 7.67 16.18 0.67
CA GLN A 176 8.91 16.50 1.36
C GLN A 176 10.05 15.57 0.93
N SER A 177 11.21 16.19 0.83
CA SER A 177 12.48 15.71 0.31
C SER A 177 13.13 14.63 1.19
N ALA A 178 12.46 13.48 1.33
CA ALA A 178 13.11 12.25 1.73
C ALA A 178 13.94 11.70 0.56
N SER A 179 14.97 10.91 0.85
CA SER A 179 15.74 10.19 -0.17
C SER A 179 14.82 9.30 -1.02
N LEU A 180 15.19 9.08 -2.29
CA LEU A 180 14.49 8.19 -3.25
C LEU A 180 14.32 6.73 -2.77
N PHE A 181 14.93 6.38 -1.63
CA PHE A 181 14.90 5.09 -0.97
C PHE A 181 14.74 5.30 0.55
N SER A 182 13.63 5.90 0.96
CA SER A 182 13.24 6.02 2.37
C SER A 182 12.22 4.93 2.70
N ASN A 183 12.46 4.17 3.78
CA ASN A 183 11.47 3.29 4.40
C ASN A 183 10.73 3.97 5.56
N THR A 184 11.02 5.25 5.83
CA THR A 184 10.29 6.07 6.80
C THR A 184 9.02 6.59 6.14
N ALA A 185 7.88 6.03 6.55
CA ALA A 185 6.57 6.47 6.10
C ALA A 185 6.21 7.85 6.66
N GLU A 186 5.58 8.69 5.84
CA GLU A 186 5.09 10.00 6.25
C GLU A 186 3.66 9.87 6.81
N VAL A 187 3.42 10.39 8.01
CA VAL A 187 2.10 10.41 8.67
C VAL A 187 1.45 11.78 8.51
N VAL A 188 0.19 11.81 8.07
CA VAL A 188 -0.63 13.02 8.04
C VAL A 188 -1.94 12.80 8.79
N HIS A 189 -2.19 13.65 9.78
CA HIS A 189 -3.44 13.72 10.54
C HIS A 189 -4.38 14.73 9.90
N PHE A 190 -5.66 14.38 9.77
CA PHE A 190 -6.66 15.23 9.14
C PHE A 190 -8.04 15.00 9.75
N HIS A 191 -8.62 15.99 10.43
CA HIS A 191 -9.98 15.90 10.97
C HIS A 191 -10.98 16.39 9.92
N LEU A 192 -12.03 15.61 9.57
CA LEU A 192 -13.03 16.11 8.63
C LEU A 192 -13.80 17.33 9.15
N ALA A 193 -13.82 17.56 10.47
CA ALA A 193 -14.38 18.77 11.10
C ALA A 193 -13.68 20.08 10.67
N ASP A 194 -12.44 20.03 10.16
CA ASP A 194 -11.72 21.20 9.64
C ASP A 194 -12.19 21.61 8.23
N LEU A 195 -13.01 20.79 7.57
CA LEU A 195 -13.61 21.10 6.28
C LEU A 195 -14.84 21.99 6.43
N ALA A 196 -15.16 22.74 5.37
CA ALA A 196 -16.29 23.67 5.39
C ALA A 196 -17.62 22.94 5.69
N PRO A 197 -18.45 23.43 6.62
CA PRO A 197 -19.67 22.74 7.04
C PRO A 197 -20.64 22.54 5.88
N ASN A 198 -21.31 21.38 5.87
CA ASN A 198 -22.15 20.87 4.77
C ASN A 198 -21.42 20.47 3.48
N THR A 199 -20.08 20.37 3.48
CA THR A 199 -19.34 19.78 2.36
C THR A 199 -19.45 18.25 2.40
N ARG A 200 -19.78 17.63 1.27
CA ARG A 200 -19.66 16.16 1.13
C ARG A 200 -18.20 15.80 0.87
N THR A 201 -17.56 15.19 1.84
CA THR A 201 -16.18 14.70 1.73
C THR A 201 -16.14 13.28 1.17
N ILE A 202 -15.11 12.97 0.38
CA ILE A 202 -14.82 11.62 -0.11
C ILE A 202 -13.31 11.42 -0.01
N LEU A 203 -12.87 10.38 0.70
CA LEU A 203 -11.49 9.91 0.65
C LEU A 203 -11.31 9.00 -0.56
N ILE A 204 -10.28 9.27 -1.36
CA ILE A 204 -9.87 8.41 -2.48
C ILE A 204 -8.43 7.96 -2.19
N LEU A 205 -8.23 6.64 -2.15
CA LEU A 205 -6.92 6.00 -2.10
C LEU A 205 -6.70 5.31 -3.44
N CYS A 206 -5.49 5.43 -4.00
CA CYS A 206 -5.14 4.82 -5.28
C CYS A 206 -3.64 4.51 -5.35
N SER A 207 -3.30 3.45 -6.08
CA SER A 207 -1.94 3.20 -6.55
C SER A 207 -1.51 4.25 -7.58
N ASP A 208 -0.22 4.31 -7.85
CA ASP A 208 0.38 5.19 -8.85
C ASP A 208 -0.03 4.85 -10.29
N GLY A 209 -0.31 3.58 -10.59
CA GLY A 209 -0.82 3.12 -11.90
C GLY A 209 -2.06 3.90 -12.39
N LEU A 210 -2.99 4.24 -11.49
CA LEU A 210 -4.15 5.07 -11.84
C LEU A 210 -3.76 6.52 -12.19
N ARG A 211 -2.69 7.05 -11.57
CA ARG A 211 -2.18 8.40 -11.84
C ARG A 211 -1.46 8.47 -13.19
N ASP A 212 -0.75 7.41 -13.55
CA ASP A 212 -0.03 7.32 -14.83
C ASP A 212 -0.97 7.20 -16.04
N LEU A 213 -2.18 6.67 -15.85
CA LEU A 213 -3.25 6.77 -16.83
C LEU A 213 -3.65 8.24 -17.08
N TYR A 214 -3.79 9.03 -16.01
CA TYR A 214 -4.22 10.43 -16.06
C TYR A 214 -3.18 11.38 -16.68
N LYS A 215 -1.90 10.99 -16.73
CA LYS A 215 -0.82 11.74 -17.41
C LYS A 215 -0.77 11.51 -18.93
N LYS A 216 -1.49 10.50 -19.45
CA LYS A 216 -1.46 10.08 -20.86
C LYS A 216 -2.65 10.60 -21.69
N THR A 217 -3.57 11.32 -21.06
CA THR A 217 -4.75 11.98 -21.65
C THR A 217 -4.61 13.49 -21.63
#